data_AF-A0A913XV81-F1
#
_entry.id   AF-A0A913XV81-F1
#
_cell.length_a   1.000
_cell.length_b   1.000
_cell.length_c   1.000
_cell.angle_alpha   90.00
_cell.angle_beta   90.00
_cell.angle_gamma   90.00
#
_symmetry.space_group_name_H-M   'P 1'
#
loop_
_entity.id
_entity.type
_entity.pdbx_description
1 polymer ?
#
loop_
_entity_poly.entity_id
_entity_poly.type
_entity_poly.pdbx_seq_one_letter_code
_entity_poly.pdbx_strand_id
1 'polypeptide(L)'
;MAPRKKKTNWTRAKKKKKKSPSDILQETFYDPQAPAGYAGADQVRRQARRSGVKPQQVDQWLRRQPGYTLHRPVRRRFGRRRVRVDGLDEQWQADLADVRKLSQANDGNEYLLIALDVLSRYAFVRPIKKKNAATVARAFEDIFEESDRQPDALQTDEGTEFLNSTLRGVLKERGIRHFVVYGDTKAQIVERFIRTFKNRMWRYFTAHNTHRYMDILQDLVKGYNAGFHRSIQRSPDSVTHANAQDVWRHLYAEPEKPKKRRRRYRFKPGDQVRLSKKAEAFKKGYTPGWTEEIFVVQRRVPGWPPLYKIKEWDGTPLSGSFYEAELQPVTVDETDTFRVEEVIRRRRATRTRPAEVLVKWRGWPDKYNSWIPESNVQET
;
A
#
# COMPACT_ATOMS: atom_id res chain seq x y z
N MET A 1 16.00 53.80 -75.60
CA MET A 1 16.24 53.51 -74.17
C MET A 1 14.91 53.16 -73.51
N ALA A 2 14.66 51.89 -73.21
CA ALA A 2 13.47 51.47 -72.46
C ALA A 2 13.80 51.36 -70.97
N PRO A 3 12.96 51.88 -70.04
CA PRO A 3 13.27 51.80 -68.63
C PRO A 3 12.95 50.40 -68.09
N ARG A 4 13.96 49.77 -67.46
CA ARG A 4 13.82 48.53 -66.70
C ARG A 4 12.87 48.76 -65.51
N LYS A 5 11.68 48.14 -65.53
CA LYS A 5 10.81 48.03 -64.35
C LYS A 5 11.50 47.13 -63.30
N LYS A 6 11.93 47.70 -62.17
CA LYS A 6 12.33 46.95 -60.97
C LYS A 6 11.10 46.28 -60.37
N LYS A 7 11.02 44.95 -60.43
CA LYS A 7 10.14 44.16 -59.56
C LYS A 7 10.89 43.83 -58.28
N THR A 8 10.53 44.47 -57.17
CA THR A 8 10.94 44.05 -55.82
C THR A 8 9.69 43.72 -55.03
N ASN A 9 9.26 42.45 -55.09
CA ASN A 9 8.31 41.89 -54.12
C ASN A 9 9.10 41.12 -53.06
N TRP A 10 9.42 41.78 -51.95
CA TRP A 10 9.85 41.11 -50.73
C TRP A 10 8.61 40.77 -49.89
N THR A 11 8.01 39.61 -50.11
CA THR A 11 7.04 39.06 -49.16
C THR A 11 7.80 38.52 -47.95
N ARG A 12 7.77 39.28 -46.85
CA ARG A 12 8.33 38.88 -45.55
C ARG A 12 7.61 37.62 -45.07
N ALA A 13 8.28 36.47 -45.10
CA ALA A 13 7.74 35.21 -44.58
C ALA A 13 7.30 35.42 -43.12
N LYS A 14 6.00 35.20 -42.83
CA LYS A 14 5.47 35.22 -41.47
C LYS A 14 6.27 34.23 -40.62
N LYS A 15 7.09 34.71 -39.67
CA LYS A 15 7.78 33.86 -38.69
C LYS A 15 6.74 32.99 -37.98
N LYS A 16 6.76 31.67 -38.20
CA LYS A 16 5.94 30.72 -37.44
C LYS A 16 6.22 30.95 -35.95
N LYS A 17 5.17 31.23 -35.16
CA LYS A 17 5.28 31.31 -33.69
C LYS A 17 5.94 30.01 -33.20
N LYS A 18 7.01 30.14 -32.42
CA LYS A 18 7.69 28.98 -31.82
C LYS A 18 6.71 28.31 -30.87
N LYS A 19 6.36 27.04 -31.12
CA LYS A 19 5.44 26.26 -30.28
C LYS A 19 5.97 26.21 -28.85
N SER A 20 5.07 26.26 -27.86
CA SER A 20 5.48 26.11 -26.48
C SER A 20 5.95 24.67 -26.22
N PRO A 21 6.78 24.42 -25.20
CA PRO A 21 7.15 23.06 -24.82
C PRO A 21 5.94 22.17 -24.51
N SER A 22 4.86 22.73 -23.96
CA SER A 22 3.64 21.98 -23.65
C SER A 22 2.92 21.53 -24.92
N ASP A 23 2.78 22.41 -25.92
CA ASP A 23 2.13 22.07 -27.19
C ASP A 23 2.90 20.97 -27.93
N ILE A 24 4.23 21.06 -27.93
CA ILE A 24 5.11 20.04 -28.51
C ILE A 24 4.88 18.69 -27.83
N LEU A 25 4.76 18.66 -26.50
CA LEU A 25 4.56 17.43 -25.75
C LEU A 25 3.14 16.86 -25.93
N GLN A 26 2.13 17.71 -26.00
CA GLN A 26 0.75 17.32 -26.30
C GLN A 26 0.68 16.58 -27.65
N GLU A 27 1.23 17.19 -28.70
CA GLU A 27 1.27 16.59 -30.04
C GLU A 27 2.12 15.32 -30.08
N THR A 28 3.25 15.30 -29.37
CA THR A 28 4.17 14.15 -29.37
C THR A 28 3.65 12.94 -28.61
N PHE A 29 2.93 13.16 -27.51
CA PHE A 29 2.48 12.08 -26.61
C PHE A 29 1.11 11.54 -26.98
N TYR A 30 0.19 12.37 -27.48
CA TYR A 30 -1.17 11.94 -27.82
C TYR A 30 -1.32 11.45 -29.25
N ASP A 31 -0.29 11.57 -30.09
CA ASP A 31 -0.25 10.95 -31.42
C ASP A 31 0.12 9.45 -31.31
N PRO A 32 -0.81 8.51 -31.58
CA PRO A 32 -0.52 7.08 -31.51
C PRO A 32 0.49 6.60 -32.57
N GLN A 33 0.66 7.35 -33.66
CA GLN A 33 1.60 7.01 -34.74
C GLN A 33 3.01 7.51 -34.43
N ALA A 34 3.15 8.47 -33.50
CA ALA A 34 4.45 8.95 -33.09
C ALA A 34 5.21 7.89 -32.26
N PRO A 35 6.55 7.77 -32.39
CA PRO A 35 7.35 6.86 -31.57
C PRO A 35 7.25 7.09 -30.05
N ALA A 36 6.78 8.26 -29.62
CA ALA A 36 6.57 8.63 -28.23
C ALA A 36 5.08 8.61 -27.81
N GLY A 37 4.18 8.21 -28.71
CA GLY A 37 2.74 8.10 -28.48
C GLY A 37 2.44 7.19 -27.30
N TYR A 38 1.85 7.76 -26.24
CA TYR A 38 1.53 7.08 -24.98
C TYR A 38 2.69 6.31 -24.33
N ALA A 39 3.94 6.62 -24.71
CA ALA A 39 5.11 5.85 -24.33
C ALA A 39 5.65 6.20 -22.94
N GLY A 40 6.64 5.44 -22.48
CA GLY A 40 7.38 5.75 -21.25
C GLY A 40 8.20 7.05 -21.35
N ALA A 41 8.49 7.65 -20.19
CA ALA A 41 9.16 8.96 -20.11
C ALA A 41 10.48 9.05 -20.89
N ASP A 42 11.26 7.97 -20.96
CA ASP A 42 12.55 8.00 -21.66
C ASP A 42 12.39 8.14 -23.18
N GLN A 43 11.35 7.54 -23.77
CA GLN A 43 11.04 7.73 -25.20
C GLN A 43 10.53 9.14 -25.46
N VAL A 44 9.63 9.65 -24.61
CA VAL A 44 9.11 11.02 -24.70
C VAL A 44 10.25 12.04 -24.59
N ARG A 45 11.18 11.87 -23.62
CA ARG A 45 12.37 12.72 -23.47
C ARG A 45 13.27 12.66 -24.70
N ARG A 46 13.52 11.47 -25.25
CA ARG A 46 14.37 11.30 -26.43
C ARG A 46 13.80 12.03 -27.64
N GLN A 47 12.48 11.92 -27.86
CA GLN A 47 11.81 12.57 -28.97
C GLN A 47 11.71 14.09 -28.76
N ALA A 48 11.30 14.54 -27.57
CA ALA A 48 11.13 15.96 -27.26
C ALA A 48 12.47 16.73 -27.22
N ARG A 49 13.59 16.05 -26.93
CA ARG A 49 14.94 16.63 -27.01
C ARG A 49 15.26 17.17 -28.41
N ARG A 50 14.74 16.54 -29.48
CA ARG A 50 14.92 17.00 -30.87
C ARG A 50 14.31 18.38 -31.11
N SER A 51 13.27 18.72 -30.36
CA SER A 51 12.60 20.02 -30.39
C SER A 51 13.10 20.99 -29.31
N GLY A 52 14.22 20.67 -28.63
CA GLY A 52 14.83 21.52 -27.62
C GLY A 52 14.13 21.52 -26.25
N VAL A 53 13.21 20.59 -26.00
CA VAL A 53 12.52 20.46 -24.70
C VAL A 53 13.45 19.79 -23.68
N LYS A 54 13.58 20.39 -22.50
CA LYS A 54 14.43 19.86 -21.42
C LYS A 54 13.77 18.67 -20.71
N PRO A 55 14.52 17.66 -20.25
CA PRO A 55 13.96 16.51 -19.54
C PRO A 55 13.07 16.86 -18.34
N GLN A 56 13.40 17.93 -17.59
CA GLN A 56 12.59 18.40 -16.46
C GLN A 56 11.20 18.89 -16.89
N GLN A 57 11.10 19.52 -18.08
CA GLN A 57 9.81 19.99 -18.62
C GLN A 57 8.95 18.80 -19.04
N VAL A 58 9.56 17.77 -19.63
CA VAL A 58 8.88 16.51 -19.95
C VAL A 58 8.34 15.85 -18.69
N ASP A 59 9.16 15.75 -17.64
CA ASP A 59 8.75 15.14 -16.37
C ASP A 59 7.64 15.92 -15.67
N GLN A 60 7.66 17.25 -15.74
CA GLN A 60 6.61 18.10 -15.18
C GLN A 60 5.30 17.95 -15.96
N TRP A 61 5.37 17.90 -17.28
CA TRP A 61 4.21 17.73 -18.15
C TRP A 61 3.58 16.33 -18.01
N LEU A 62 4.39 15.26 -17.99
CA LEU A 62 3.91 13.88 -17.82
C LEU A 62 3.20 13.66 -16.47
N ARG A 63 3.58 14.38 -15.41
CA ARG A 63 2.92 14.31 -14.10
C ARG A 63 1.48 14.82 -14.11
N ARG A 64 1.11 15.62 -15.11
CA ARG A 64 -0.25 16.14 -15.29
C ARG A 64 -1.13 15.20 -16.11
N GLN A 65 -0.55 14.24 -16.84
CA GLN A 65 -1.30 13.37 -17.75
C GLN A 65 -1.89 12.16 -17.00
N PRO A 66 -3.23 12.01 -16.91
CA PRO A 66 -3.84 10.86 -16.25
C PRO A 66 -3.46 9.53 -16.90
N GLY A 67 -3.45 9.47 -18.24
CA GLY A 67 -3.08 8.27 -19.00
C GLY A 67 -1.66 7.78 -18.71
N TYR A 68 -0.72 8.71 -18.51
CA TYR A 68 0.63 8.34 -18.08
C TYR A 68 0.67 7.96 -16.59
N THR A 69 0.07 8.79 -15.73
CA THR A 69 0.27 8.64 -14.29
C THR A 69 -0.40 7.39 -13.74
N LEU A 70 -1.60 7.04 -14.19
CA LEU A 70 -2.35 5.89 -13.68
C LEU A 70 -1.79 4.55 -14.16
N HIS A 71 -1.19 4.53 -15.35
CA HIS A 71 -0.69 3.30 -15.99
C HIS A 71 0.80 3.06 -15.76
N ARG A 72 1.47 3.93 -14.99
CA ARG A 72 2.89 3.74 -14.68
C ARG A 72 3.09 2.40 -13.95
N PRO A 73 4.11 1.59 -14.31
CA PRO A 73 4.34 0.32 -13.65
C PRO A 73 4.58 0.49 -12.14
N VAL A 74 3.83 -0.27 -11.32
CA VAL A 74 3.99 -0.28 -9.86
C VAL A 74 5.20 -1.12 -9.48
N ARG A 75 6.15 -0.53 -8.74
CA ARG A 75 7.32 -1.26 -8.24
C ARG A 75 6.93 -2.09 -7.02
N ARG A 76 6.84 -3.42 -7.19
CA ARG A 76 6.43 -4.35 -6.12
C ARG A 76 7.58 -4.81 -5.21
N ARG A 77 8.79 -4.94 -5.76
CA ARG A 77 9.99 -5.38 -5.06
C ARG A 77 10.89 -4.18 -4.73
N PHE A 78 11.00 -3.87 -3.44
CA PHE A 78 11.85 -2.82 -2.91
C PHE A 78 12.22 -3.15 -1.46
N GLY A 79 13.32 -2.57 -0.98
CA GLY A 79 13.74 -2.71 0.41
C GLY A 79 12.71 -2.09 1.34
N ARG A 80 12.37 -2.78 2.42
CA ARG A 80 11.48 -2.32 3.49
C ARG A 80 12.24 -2.28 4.81
N ARG A 81 11.76 -1.47 5.75
CA ARG A 81 12.29 -1.49 7.12
C ARG A 81 12.03 -2.87 7.71
N ARG A 82 13.03 -3.43 8.40
CA ARG A 82 12.87 -4.67 9.15
C ARG A 82 12.17 -4.36 10.47
N VAL A 83 11.27 -5.23 10.89
CA VAL A 83 10.76 -5.23 12.27
C VAL A 83 11.89 -5.70 13.16
N ARG A 84 12.26 -4.88 14.15
CA ARG A 84 13.26 -5.19 15.17
C ARG A 84 12.56 -5.13 16.52
N VAL A 85 12.89 -6.11 17.36
CA VAL A 85 12.54 -6.17 18.77
C VAL A 85 13.86 -6.32 19.52
N ASP A 86 13.91 -5.83 20.74
CA ASP A 86 15.01 -5.86 21.69
C ASP A 86 15.02 -7.16 22.53
N GLY A 87 13.87 -7.82 22.75
CA GLY A 87 13.79 -9.00 23.64
C GLY A 87 12.79 -10.10 23.27
N LEU A 88 12.89 -11.21 24.01
CA LEU A 88 11.91 -12.30 24.02
C LEU A 88 10.60 -11.77 24.62
N ASP A 89 9.47 -12.04 23.97
CA ASP A 89 8.14 -11.59 24.39
C ASP A 89 7.98 -10.07 24.48
N GLU A 90 8.87 -9.26 23.90
CA GLU A 90 8.62 -7.83 23.79
C GLU A 90 7.47 -7.56 22.81
N GLN A 91 7.45 -8.28 21.69
CA GLN A 91 6.44 -8.07 20.67
C GLN A 91 5.93 -9.38 20.09
N TRP A 92 4.61 -9.57 20.18
CA TRP A 92 3.91 -10.60 19.42
C TRP A 92 3.21 -10.01 18.20
N GLN A 93 3.12 -10.81 17.14
CA GLN A 93 2.25 -10.56 16.00
C GLN A 93 1.10 -11.55 16.01
N ALA A 94 -0.12 -11.08 15.77
CA ALA A 94 -1.29 -11.95 15.66
C ALA A 94 -2.12 -11.68 14.40
N ASP A 95 -2.77 -12.74 13.91
CA ASP A 95 -3.59 -12.74 12.70
C ASP A 95 -4.59 -13.92 12.75
N LEU A 96 -5.65 -13.87 11.93
CA LEU A 96 -6.64 -14.94 11.78
C LEU A 96 -6.47 -15.67 10.45
N ALA A 97 -6.17 -16.96 10.52
CA ALA A 97 -6.18 -17.80 9.33
C ALA A 97 -7.60 -18.31 9.02
N ASP A 98 -8.13 -17.92 7.85
CA ASP A 98 -9.41 -18.43 7.35
C ASP A 98 -9.31 -19.92 6.97
N VAL A 99 -10.15 -20.75 7.60
CA VAL A 99 -10.33 -22.18 7.34
C VAL A 99 -11.82 -22.56 7.24
N ARG A 100 -12.70 -21.60 6.95
CA ARG A 100 -14.17 -21.79 6.92
C ARG A 100 -14.63 -22.97 6.10
N LYS A 101 -13.98 -23.21 4.96
CA LYS A 101 -14.28 -24.34 4.06
C LYS A 101 -14.07 -25.71 4.71
N LEU A 102 -13.31 -25.79 5.79
CA LEU A 102 -13.02 -27.01 6.53
C LEU A 102 -13.87 -27.15 7.80
N SER A 103 -14.67 -26.14 8.15
CA SER A 103 -15.38 -26.05 9.45
C SER A 103 -16.26 -27.26 9.77
N GLN A 104 -16.95 -27.82 8.77
CA GLN A 104 -17.85 -28.98 8.94
C GLN A 104 -17.12 -30.22 9.49
N ALA A 105 -15.87 -30.44 9.08
CA ALA A 105 -15.06 -31.56 9.56
C ALA A 105 -14.29 -31.26 10.87
N ASN A 106 -14.40 -30.03 11.38
CA ASN A 106 -13.54 -29.48 12.44
C ASN A 106 -14.36 -28.79 13.53
N ASP A 107 -15.45 -29.42 13.94
CA ASP A 107 -16.26 -29.04 15.11
C ASP A 107 -16.84 -27.60 15.02
N GLY A 108 -17.03 -27.12 13.79
CA GLY A 108 -17.55 -25.78 13.49
C GLY A 108 -16.51 -24.66 13.57
N ASN A 109 -15.21 -24.98 13.66
CA ASN A 109 -14.14 -23.97 13.71
C ASN A 109 -13.89 -23.36 12.33
N GLU A 110 -14.09 -22.05 12.22
CA GLU A 110 -14.01 -21.30 10.97
C GLU A 110 -12.66 -20.61 10.77
N TYR A 111 -11.97 -20.31 11.87
CA TYR A 111 -10.71 -19.58 11.87
C TYR A 111 -9.72 -20.22 12.84
N LEU A 112 -8.44 -19.95 12.59
CA LEU A 112 -7.39 -20.21 13.57
C LEU A 112 -6.82 -18.86 14.02
N LEU A 113 -6.95 -18.55 15.31
CA LEU A 113 -6.22 -17.46 15.93
C LEU A 113 -4.76 -17.87 16.07
N ILE A 114 -3.89 -17.03 15.55
CA ILE A 114 -2.45 -17.25 15.58
C ILE A 114 -1.81 -16.06 16.29
N ALA A 115 -1.00 -16.35 17.30
CA ALA A 115 -0.12 -15.38 17.94
C ALA A 115 1.32 -15.91 17.86
N LEU A 116 2.29 -15.04 17.61
CA LEU A 116 3.68 -15.45 17.41
C LEU A 116 4.63 -14.41 18.00
N ASP A 117 5.60 -14.88 18.78
CA ASP A 117 6.70 -14.05 19.28
C ASP A 117 7.70 -13.70 18.16
N VAL A 118 7.96 -12.40 17.99
CA VAL A 118 8.75 -11.89 16.85
C VAL A 118 10.20 -12.33 16.92
N LEU A 119 10.78 -12.46 18.11
CA LEU A 119 12.19 -12.84 18.28
C LEU A 119 12.39 -14.34 18.08
N SER A 120 11.77 -15.15 18.93
CA SER A 120 11.90 -16.60 18.97
C SER A 120 11.19 -17.32 17.83
N ARG A 121 10.22 -16.66 17.18
CA ARG A 121 9.28 -17.29 16.23
C ARG A 121 8.36 -18.31 16.87
N TYR A 122 8.30 -18.37 18.20
CA TYR A 122 7.41 -19.29 18.90
C TYR A 122 5.96 -18.95 18.57
N ALA A 123 5.19 -19.93 18.12
CA ALA A 123 3.82 -19.73 17.66
C ALA A 123 2.82 -20.42 18.58
N PHE A 124 1.71 -19.74 18.83
CA PHE A 124 0.51 -20.22 19.50
C PHE A 124 -0.63 -20.25 18.48
N VAL A 125 -1.44 -21.31 18.51
CA VAL A 125 -2.58 -21.47 17.59
C VAL A 125 -3.79 -21.97 18.36
N ARG A 126 -4.92 -21.24 18.25
CA ARG A 126 -6.21 -21.61 18.83
C ARG A 126 -7.30 -21.65 17.76
N PRO A 127 -8.06 -22.74 17.64
CA PRO A 127 -9.19 -22.79 16.73
C PRO A 127 -10.35 -21.97 17.31
N ILE A 128 -11.02 -21.19 16.48
CA ILE A 128 -12.17 -20.38 16.89
C ILE A 128 -13.34 -20.56 15.91
N LYS A 129 -14.55 -20.64 16.46
CA LYS A 129 -15.78 -20.84 15.67
C LYS A 129 -16.21 -19.62 14.86
N LYS A 130 -16.00 -18.42 15.42
CA LYS A 130 -16.38 -17.15 14.81
C LYS A 130 -15.37 -16.09 15.20
N LYS A 131 -15.20 -15.08 14.34
CA LYS A 131 -14.32 -13.93 14.59
C LYS A 131 -14.98 -12.79 15.39
N ASN A 132 -15.86 -13.13 16.33
CA ASN A 132 -16.46 -12.12 17.20
C ASN A 132 -15.48 -11.72 18.32
N ALA A 133 -15.68 -10.52 18.86
CA ALA A 133 -14.82 -9.91 19.88
C ALA A 133 -14.55 -10.83 21.09
N ALA A 134 -15.61 -11.41 21.66
CA ALA A 134 -15.53 -12.24 22.85
C ALA A 134 -14.75 -13.54 22.62
N THR A 135 -14.94 -14.19 21.46
CA THR A 135 -14.23 -15.43 21.13
C THR A 135 -12.74 -15.17 20.94
N VAL A 136 -12.37 -14.06 20.29
CA VAL A 136 -10.97 -13.68 20.12
C VAL A 136 -10.33 -13.32 21.47
N ALA A 137 -11.01 -12.55 22.31
CA ALA A 137 -10.51 -12.20 23.64
C ALA A 137 -10.24 -13.45 24.51
N ARG A 138 -11.22 -14.36 24.58
CA ARG A 138 -11.08 -15.62 25.31
C ARG A 138 -9.92 -16.47 24.78
N ALA A 139 -9.78 -16.57 23.46
CA ALA A 139 -8.68 -17.34 22.87
C ALA A 139 -7.29 -16.74 23.18
N PHE A 140 -7.18 -15.42 23.38
CA PHE A 140 -5.96 -14.79 23.88
C PHE A 140 -5.73 -15.10 25.37
N GLU A 141 -6.76 -15.00 26.21
CA GLU A 141 -6.69 -15.38 27.63
C GLU A 141 -6.22 -16.82 27.79
N ASP A 142 -6.82 -17.76 27.05
CA ASP A 142 -6.43 -19.17 27.01
C ASP A 142 -4.95 -19.35 26.61
N ILE A 143 -4.42 -18.52 25.70
CA ILE A 143 -2.99 -18.57 25.34
C ILE A 143 -2.13 -18.07 26.49
N PHE A 144 -2.49 -16.92 27.10
CA PHE A 144 -1.70 -16.33 28.17
C PHE A 144 -1.66 -17.24 29.41
N GLU A 145 -2.79 -17.87 29.75
CA GLU A 145 -2.91 -18.76 30.89
C GLU A 145 -2.20 -20.10 30.67
N GLU A 146 -2.39 -20.76 29.52
CA GLU A 146 -1.76 -22.06 29.24
C GLU A 146 -0.24 -21.95 29.11
N SER A 147 0.25 -20.86 28.50
CA SER A 147 1.68 -20.70 28.21
C SER A 147 2.47 -20.03 29.32
N ASP A 148 1.81 -19.40 30.29
CA ASP A 148 2.41 -18.48 31.28
C ASP A 148 3.32 -17.42 30.62
N ARG A 149 2.91 -16.95 29.44
CA ARG A 149 3.64 -15.96 28.64
C ARG A 149 2.70 -14.89 28.12
N GLN A 150 3.20 -13.67 28.03
CA GLN A 150 2.49 -12.56 27.42
C GLN A 150 3.46 -11.53 26.82
N PRO A 151 3.05 -10.77 25.80
CA PRO A 151 3.91 -9.76 25.21
C PRO A 151 3.83 -8.39 25.90
N ASP A 152 4.89 -7.59 25.83
CA ASP A 152 4.79 -6.15 26.17
C ASP A 152 3.91 -5.40 25.15
N ALA A 153 3.99 -5.81 23.88
CA ALA A 153 3.21 -5.22 22.81
C ALA A 153 2.64 -6.25 21.83
N LEU A 154 1.33 -6.16 21.57
CA LEU A 154 0.64 -6.97 20.58
C LEU A 154 0.42 -6.16 19.30
N GLN A 155 0.92 -6.68 18.18
CA GLN A 155 0.68 -6.14 16.85
C GLN A 155 -0.36 -6.98 16.10
N THR A 156 -1.44 -6.37 15.64
CA THR A 156 -2.44 -7.00 14.75
C THR A 156 -2.64 -6.19 13.47
N ASP A 157 -3.45 -6.73 12.55
CA ASP A 157 -4.01 -5.97 11.44
C ASP A 157 -5.20 -5.10 11.89
N GLU A 158 -5.86 -4.44 10.92
CA GLU A 158 -7.05 -3.60 11.12
C GLU A 158 -8.35 -4.41 11.20
N GLY A 159 -8.26 -5.73 11.42
CA GLY A 159 -9.42 -6.56 11.66
C GLY A 159 -10.27 -5.99 12.79
N THR A 160 -11.55 -5.76 12.52
CA THR A 160 -12.53 -5.31 13.52
C THR A 160 -12.61 -6.25 14.72
N GLU A 161 -12.30 -7.53 14.50
CA GLU A 161 -12.13 -8.57 15.51
C GLU A 161 -11.04 -8.25 16.54
N PHE A 162 -10.01 -7.47 16.20
CA PHE A 162 -8.93 -7.05 17.09
C PHE A 162 -9.15 -5.64 17.64
N LEU A 163 -9.95 -4.81 16.97
CA LEU A 163 -10.23 -3.42 17.33
C LEU A 163 -11.49 -3.26 18.20
N ASN A 164 -11.80 -4.23 19.05
CA ASN A 164 -12.99 -4.23 19.89
C ASN A 164 -12.69 -3.84 21.36
N SER A 165 -13.72 -3.40 22.09
CA SER A 165 -13.57 -2.97 23.49
C SER A 165 -13.26 -4.11 24.45
N THR A 166 -13.76 -5.33 24.19
CA THR A 166 -13.54 -6.52 25.03
C THR A 166 -12.06 -6.92 25.05
N LEU A 167 -11.46 -7.17 23.88
CA LEU A 167 -10.04 -7.48 23.76
C LEU A 167 -9.18 -6.34 24.30
N ARG A 168 -9.55 -5.08 24.02
CA ARG A 168 -8.84 -3.92 24.58
C ARG A 168 -8.87 -3.92 26.12
N GLY A 169 -9.98 -4.33 26.73
CA GLY A 169 -10.09 -4.50 28.18
C GLY A 169 -9.10 -5.53 28.71
N VAL A 170 -9.13 -6.74 28.16
CA VAL A 170 -8.23 -7.85 28.52
C VAL A 170 -6.76 -7.44 28.40
N LEU A 171 -6.38 -6.85 27.26
CA LEU A 171 -5.00 -6.44 27.02
C LEU A 171 -4.58 -5.32 27.98
N LYS A 172 -5.47 -4.36 28.28
CA LYS A 172 -5.19 -3.27 29.21
C LYS A 172 -5.00 -3.78 30.64
N GLU A 173 -5.84 -4.71 31.10
CA GLU A 173 -5.75 -5.31 32.44
C GLU A 173 -4.41 -6.03 32.62
N ARG A 174 -3.94 -6.72 31.57
CA ARG A 174 -2.64 -7.40 31.56
C ARG A 174 -1.45 -6.48 31.26
N GLY A 175 -1.66 -5.18 31.06
CA GLY A 175 -0.60 -4.20 30.75
C GLY A 175 -0.03 -4.27 29.34
N ILE A 176 -0.68 -4.98 28.42
CA ILE A 176 -0.22 -5.23 27.06
C ILE A 176 -0.58 -4.06 26.14
N ARG A 177 0.42 -3.46 25.48
CA ARG A 177 0.16 -2.43 24.46
C ARG A 177 -0.31 -3.04 23.14
N HIS A 178 -1.58 -2.84 22.81
CA HIS A 178 -2.09 -3.16 21.48
C HIS A 178 -1.82 -2.02 20.49
N PHE A 179 -1.28 -2.36 19.31
CA PHE A 179 -1.15 -1.41 18.22
C PHE A 179 -1.38 -2.06 16.86
N VAL A 180 -1.99 -1.30 15.96
CA VAL A 180 -2.27 -1.74 14.60
C VAL A 180 -1.33 -1.06 13.62
N VAL A 181 -0.87 -1.84 12.66
CA VAL A 181 0.17 -1.41 11.75
C VAL A 181 -0.32 -1.48 10.30
N TYR A 182 -0.78 -0.33 9.82
CA TYR A 182 -1.32 -0.08 8.48
C TYR A 182 -0.38 -0.46 7.34
N GLY A 183 -0.86 -1.26 6.40
CA GLY A 183 -0.21 -1.57 5.13
C GLY A 183 0.28 -3.02 4.98
N ASP A 184 0.22 -3.49 3.73
CA ASP A 184 0.28 -4.88 3.25
C ASP A 184 1.58 -5.67 3.50
N THR A 185 2.50 -5.16 4.34
CA THR A 185 3.79 -5.81 4.56
C THR A 185 4.28 -5.78 6.00
N LYS A 186 3.41 -5.51 6.98
CA LYS A 186 3.88 -5.27 8.35
C LYS A 186 3.63 -6.44 9.31
N ALA A 187 2.82 -7.43 8.91
CA ALA A 187 2.64 -8.72 9.58
C ALA A 187 3.40 -9.88 8.88
N GLN A 188 4.49 -9.58 8.15
CA GLN A 188 5.23 -10.55 7.33
C GLN A 188 5.65 -11.83 8.06
N ILE A 189 5.89 -11.74 9.37
CA ILE A 189 6.38 -12.88 10.16
C ILE A 189 5.22 -13.85 10.41
N VAL A 190 4.11 -13.36 10.94
CA VAL A 190 2.91 -14.19 11.16
C VAL A 190 2.34 -14.70 9.83
N GLU A 191 2.31 -13.89 8.77
CA GLU A 191 1.92 -14.34 7.42
C GLU A 191 2.79 -15.51 6.92
N ARG A 192 4.11 -15.44 7.17
CA ARG A 192 5.05 -16.51 6.77
C ARG A 192 4.84 -17.77 7.59
N PHE A 193 4.53 -17.63 8.88
CA PHE A 193 4.14 -18.74 9.72
C PHE A 193 2.84 -19.37 9.20
N ILE A 194 1.78 -18.59 8.97
CA ILE A 194 0.49 -19.07 8.46
C ILE A 194 0.68 -19.91 7.21
N ARG A 195 1.49 -19.44 6.26
CA ARG A 195 1.78 -20.20 5.03
C ARG A 195 2.49 -21.53 5.34
N THR A 196 3.49 -21.51 6.22
CA THR A 196 4.21 -22.73 6.62
C THR A 196 3.27 -23.72 7.32
N PHE A 197 2.45 -23.22 8.24
CA PHE A 197 1.52 -24.02 9.03
C PHE A 197 0.43 -24.63 8.16
N LYS A 198 -0.23 -23.83 7.31
CA LYS A 198 -1.21 -24.34 6.32
C LYS A 198 -0.60 -25.40 5.41
N ASN A 199 0.63 -25.21 4.93
CA ASN A 199 1.29 -26.21 4.09
C ASN A 199 1.51 -27.54 4.82
N ARG A 200 1.86 -27.53 6.11
CA ARG A 200 1.98 -28.76 6.91
C ARG A 200 0.63 -29.44 7.07
N MET A 201 -0.40 -28.66 7.41
CA MET A 201 -1.78 -29.15 7.55
C MET A 201 -2.31 -29.78 6.25
N TRP A 202 -2.10 -29.13 5.09
CA TRP A 202 -2.51 -29.69 3.79
C TRP A 202 -1.77 -30.97 3.41
N ARG A 203 -0.48 -31.10 3.76
CA ARG A 203 0.25 -32.36 3.55
C ARG A 203 -0.32 -33.49 4.40
N TYR A 204 -0.69 -33.21 5.65
CA TYR A 204 -1.39 -34.18 6.50
C TYR A 204 -2.73 -34.58 5.88
N PHE A 205 -3.53 -33.63 5.40
CA PHE A 205 -4.80 -33.93 4.74
C PHE A 205 -4.64 -34.86 3.55
N THR A 206 -3.64 -34.63 2.71
CA THR A 206 -3.34 -35.51 1.58
C THR A 206 -2.87 -36.89 2.02
N ALA A 207 -1.99 -36.97 3.03
CA ALA A 207 -1.43 -38.23 3.49
C ALA A 207 -2.46 -39.16 4.18
N HIS A 208 -3.41 -38.57 4.91
CA HIS A 208 -4.41 -39.31 5.68
C HIS A 208 -5.81 -39.27 5.06
N ASN A 209 -5.94 -38.70 3.85
CA ASN A 209 -7.21 -38.52 3.13
C ASN A 209 -8.34 -37.97 4.04
N THR A 210 -8.03 -36.93 4.80
CA THR A 210 -8.94 -36.33 5.78
C THR A 210 -8.86 -34.80 5.71
N HIS A 211 -9.93 -34.13 6.14
CA HIS A 211 -9.92 -32.68 6.38
C HIS A 211 -10.01 -32.33 7.86
N ARG A 212 -10.00 -33.32 8.75
CA ARG A 212 -10.03 -33.13 10.20
C ARG A 212 -8.62 -32.81 10.71
N TYR A 213 -8.42 -31.59 11.20
CA TYR A 213 -7.17 -31.12 11.81
C TYR A 213 -7.27 -30.98 13.33
N MET A 214 -8.47 -30.97 13.91
CA MET A 214 -8.66 -30.71 15.35
C MET A 214 -7.83 -31.65 16.23
N ASP A 215 -7.76 -32.93 15.87
CA ASP A 215 -7.07 -33.97 16.65
C ASP A 215 -5.55 -33.82 16.63
N ILE A 216 -4.99 -33.12 15.63
CA ILE A 216 -3.54 -32.98 15.43
C ILE A 216 -3.07 -31.53 15.52
N LEU A 217 -3.97 -30.58 15.79
CA LEU A 217 -3.68 -29.15 15.65
C LEU A 217 -2.51 -28.76 16.56
N GLN A 218 -2.57 -29.15 17.83
CA GLN A 218 -1.52 -28.83 18.80
C GLN A 218 -0.24 -29.62 18.52
N ASP A 219 -0.32 -30.84 17.99
CA ASP A 219 0.87 -31.61 17.56
C ASP A 219 1.60 -30.92 16.40
N LEU A 220 0.87 -30.36 15.43
CA LEU A 220 1.48 -29.57 14.35
C LEU A 220 2.17 -28.31 14.87
N VAL A 221 1.59 -27.64 15.88
CA VAL A 221 2.18 -26.47 16.53
C VAL A 221 3.45 -26.85 17.27
N LYS A 222 3.40 -27.89 18.10
CA LYS A 222 4.56 -28.45 18.81
C LYS A 222 5.66 -28.84 17.84
N GLY A 223 5.34 -29.55 16.76
CA GLY A 223 6.30 -29.92 15.72
C GLY A 223 6.83 -28.73 14.92
N TYR A 224 6.15 -27.57 14.89
CA TYR A 224 6.70 -26.34 14.34
C TYR A 224 7.68 -25.70 15.32
N ASN A 225 7.28 -25.55 16.58
CA ASN A 225 8.08 -24.91 17.62
C ASN A 225 9.36 -25.68 17.96
N ALA A 226 9.37 -27.01 17.81
CA ALA A 226 10.56 -27.85 17.93
C ALA A 226 11.43 -27.91 16.66
N GLY A 227 10.94 -27.40 15.53
CA GLY A 227 11.62 -27.48 14.24
C GLY A 227 12.70 -26.41 14.07
N PHE A 228 13.84 -26.77 13.47
CA PHE A 228 14.90 -25.81 13.16
C PHE A 228 14.41 -24.68 12.26
N HIS A 229 14.58 -23.43 12.72
CA HIS A 229 14.18 -22.24 12.00
C HIS A 229 15.40 -21.44 11.52
N ARG A 230 15.65 -21.48 10.20
CA ARG A 230 16.85 -20.92 9.55
C ARG A 230 17.15 -19.46 9.91
N SER A 231 16.14 -18.61 10.15
CA SER A 231 16.41 -17.20 10.47
C SER A 231 17.00 -16.98 11.86
N ILE A 232 16.66 -17.84 12.82
CA ILE A 232 17.13 -17.74 14.22
C ILE A 232 18.21 -18.78 14.54
N GLN A 233 18.51 -19.69 13.58
CA GLN A 233 19.53 -20.73 13.68
C GLN A 233 19.28 -21.75 14.82
N ARG A 234 18.01 -21.95 15.22
CA ARG A 234 17.57 -22.96 16.19
C ARG A 234 16.06 -23.18 16.14
N SER A 235 15.53 -24.06 16.99
CA SER A 235 14.09 -24.23 17.16
C SER A 235 13.48 -23.10 17.99
N PRO A 236 12.26 -22.64 17.66
CA PRO A 236 11.56 -21.63 18.44
C PRO A 236 11.41 -21.95 19.94
N ASP A 237 11.16 -23.21 20.30
CA ASP A 237 11.01 -23.65 21.70
C ASP A 237 12.30 -23.68 22.52
N SER A 238 13.46 -23.71 21.87
CA SER A 238 14.76 -23.65 22.54
C SER A 238 15.18 -22.23 22.93
N VAL A 239 14.40 -21.21 22.56
CA VAL A 239 14.71 -19.81 22.85
C VAL A 239 14.24 -19.44 24.25
N THR A 240 15.17 -18.93 25.05
CA THR A 240 14.93 -18.52 26.44
C THR A 240 15.55 -17.14 26.68
N HIS A 241 15.22 -16.48 27.80
CA HIS A 241 15.85 -15.20 28.15
C HIS A 241 17.39 -15.28 28.18
N ALA A 242 17.96 -16.41 28.61
CA ALA A 242 19.41 -16.60 28.67
C ALA A 242 20.08 -16.57 27.29
N ASN A 243 19.38 -16.95 26.22
CA ASN A 243 19.94 -17.06 24.87
C ASN A 243 19.27 -16.11 23.85
N ALA A 244 18.29 -15.32 24.28
CA ALA A 244 17.58 -14.35 23.44
C ALA A 244 18.53 -13.36 22.77
N GLN A 245 19.61 -12.97 23.46
CA GLN A 245 20.63 -12.08 22.90
C GLN A 245 21.37 -12.69 21.70
N ASP A 246 21.62 -14.00 21.69
CA ASP A 246 22.22 -14.70 20.55
C ASP A 246 21.28 -14.71 19.36
N VAL A 247 20.01 -15.01 19.60
CA VAL A 247 18.95 -14.96 18.59
C VAL A 247 18.83 -13.54 18.01
N TRP A 248 18.85 -12.53 18.88
CA TRP A 248 18.83 -11.12 18.48
C TRP A 248 20.01 -10.78 17.57
N ARG A 249 21.23 -11.21 17.94
CA ARG A 249 22.43 -11.03 17.12
C ARG A 249 22.28 -11.69 15.75
N HIS A 250 21.80 -12.93 15.68
CA HIS A 250 21.58 -13.60 14.39
C HIS A 250 20.54 -12.90 13.50
N LEU A 251 19.48 -12.36 14.10
CA LEU A 251 18.40 -11.70 13.35
C LEU A 251 18.77 -10.29 12.89
N TYR A 252 19.49 -9.54 13.73
CA TYR A 252 19.58 -8.09 13.62
C TYR A 252 20.98 -7.53 13.53
N ALA A 253 22.02 -8.28 13.91
CA ALA A 253 23.39 -7.82 13.77
C ALA A 253 23.63 -7.46 12.30
N GLU A 254 23.93 -6.18 12.07
CA GLU A 254 24.33 -5.73 10.75
C GLU A 254 25.78 -6.19 10.53
N PRO A 255 26.14 -6.65 9.32
CA PRO A 255 27.55 -6.64 8.94
C PRO A 255 28.08 -5.20 9.07
N GLU A 256 29.37 -5.05 9.35
CA GLU A 256 30.03 -3.76 9.64
C GLU A 256 29.44 -2.58 8.84
N LYS A 257 29.02 -1.55 9.59
CA LYS A 257 28.35 -0.30 9.20
C LYS A 257 28.16 -0.15 7.68
N PRO A 258 26.96 -0.37 7.11
CA PRO A 258 26.70 0.08 5.75
C PRO A 258 26.99 1.58 5.67
N LYS A 259 27.91 1.98 4.77
CA LYS A 259 28.28 3.40 4.54
C LYS A 259 27.04 4.26 4.64
N LYS A 260 27.01 5.25 5.55
CA LYS A 260 25.86 6.15 5.79
C LYS A 260 25.32 6.66 4.45
N ARG A 261 24.35 5.96 3.86
CA ARG A 261 23.72 6.39 2.62
C ARG A 261 22.98 7.67 2.98
N ARG A 262 23.34 8.79 2.35
CA ARG A 262 22.63 10.06 2.55
C ARG A 262 21.13 9.77 2.39
N ARG A 263 20.34 10.10 3.42
CA ARG A 263 18.89 9.86 3.44
C ARG A 263 18.24 10.71 2.35
N ARG A 264 18.14 10.18 1.13
CA ARG A 264 17.50 10.87 0.02
C ARG A 264 16.02 10.56 0.05
N TYR A 265 15.23 11.54 0.49
CA TYR A 265 13.79 11.52 0.31
C TYR A 265 13.48 12.09 -1.07
N ARG A 266 12.80 11.32 -1.93
CA ARG A 266 12.33 11.80 -3.22
C ARG A 266 11.22 12.84 -3.12
N PHE A 267 10.35 12.72 -2.13
CA PHE A 267 9.21 13.62 -1.94
C PHE A 267 9.41 14.58 -0.78
N LYS A 268 8.84 15.77 -0.85
CA LYS A 268 8.79 16.78 0.23
C LYS A 268 7.34 16.97 0.71
N PRO A 269 7.15 17.47 1.95
CA PRO A 269 5.84 17.92 2.40
C PRO A 269 5.18 18.85 1.37
N GLY A 270 3.90 18.64 1.11
CA GLY A 270 3.13 19.37 0.10
C GLY A 270 3.15 18.78 -1.31
N ASP A 271 4.03 17.82 -1.61
CA ASP A 271 4.00 17.14 -2.92
C ASP A 271 2.69 16.34 -3.08
N GLN A 272 2.02 16.52 -4.22
CA GLN A 272 0.85 15.72 -4.60
C GLN A 272 1.28 14.36 -5.15
N VAL A 273 0.61 13.29 -4.72
CA VAL A 273 0.92 11.92 -5.08
C VAL A 273 -0.32 11.07 -5.29
N ARG A 274 -0.22 10.08 -6.18
CA ARG A 274 -1.13 8.92 -6.21
C ARG A 274 -0.55 7.80 -5.35
N LEU A 275 -1.41 6.99 -4.75
CA LEU A 275 -1.00 5.79 -4.03
C LEU A 275 -1.09 4.57 -4.95
N SER A 276 -0.27 3.56 -4.72
CA SER A 276 -0.47 2.28 -5.40
C SER A 276 -1.73 1.60 -4.85
N LYS A 277 -2.57 1.00 -5.70
CA LYS A 277 -3.81 0.27 -5.29
C LYS A 277 -3.58 -0.94 -4.38
N LYS A 278 -2.34 -1.32 -4.12
CA LYS A 278 -1.98 -2.33 -3.12
C LYS A 278 -1.77 -1.71 -1.73
N ALA A 279 -1.33 -0.46 -1.70
CA ALA A 279 -1.15 0.31 -0.47
C ALA A 279 -2.49 0.85 0.06
N GLU A 280 -3.42 1.11 -0.84
CA GLU A 280 -4.84 1.27 -0.53
C GLU A 280 -5.43 -0.13 -0.46
N ALA A 281 -5.63 -0.68 0.74
CA ALA A 281 -6.17 -2.02 0.89
C ALA A 281 -7.63 -2.07 0.40
N PHE A 282 -7.91 -2.24 -0.90
CA PHE A 282 -9.14 -2.88 -1.46
C PHE A 282 -9.18 -2.99 -3.00
N LYS A 283 -9.67 -4.17 -3.44
CA LYS A 283 -10.24 -4.65 -4.73
C LYS A 283 -9.35 -4.98 -5.95
N LYS A 284 -9.45 -6.29 -6.29
CA LYS A 284 -9.05 -6.97 -7.54
C LYS A 284 -9.74 -6.35 -8.77
N GLY A 285 -9.00 -6.24 -9.86
CA GLY A 285 -9.55 -6.01 -11.20
C GLY A 285 -8.48 -5.43 -12.11
N TYR A 286 -8.49 -5.82 -13.38
CA TYR A 286 -7.55 -5.45 -14.44
C TYR A 286 -7.65 -3.93 -14.76
N THR A 287 -7.20 -3.10 -13.82
CA THR A 287 -7.39 -1.64 -13.77
C THR A 287 -6.07 -0.98 -13.36
N PRO A 288 -5.89 0.33 -13.61
CA PRO A 288 -4.61 1.03 -13.39
C PRO A 288 -4.03 0.76 -12.00
N GLY A 289 -2.71 0.62 -11.87
CA GLY A 289 -2.05 0.22 -10.62
C GLY A 289 -2.01 1.30 -9.53
N TRP A 290 -2.49 2.49 -9.84
CA TRP A 290 -2.49 3.68 -9.00
C TRP A 290 -3.90 4.20 -8.78
N THR A 291 -4.11 4.89 -7.65
CA THR A 291 -5.39 5.50 -7.26
C THR A 291 -5.80 6.61 -8.23
N GLU A 292 -7.11 6.78 -8.42
CA GLU A 292 -7.68 7.97 -9.05
C GLU A 292 -7.64 9.18 -8.11
N GLU A 293 -7.87 8.93 -6.82
CA GLU A 293 -7.69 9.92 -5.75
C GLU A 293 -6.24 10.42 -5.68
N ILE A 294 -6.12 11.72 -5.38
CA ILE A 294 -4.85 12.43 -5.22
C ILE A 294 -4.68 12.80 -3.76
N PHE A 295 -3.50 12.45 -3.24
CA PHE A 295 -3.12 12.66 -1.86
C PHE A 295 -1.97 13.65 -1.77
N VAL A 296 -1.70 14.13 -0.56
CA VAL A 296 -0.62 15.08 -0.28
C VAL A 296 0.36 14.49 0.72
N VAL A 297 1.65 14.64 0.47
CA VAL A 297 2.69 14.28 1.44
C VAL A 297 2.60 15.23 2.63
N GLN A 298 2.26 14.70 3.80
CA GLN A 298 2.17 15.47 5.04
C GLN A 298 3.57 15.70 5.64
N ARG A 299 4.32 14.61 5.86
CA ARG A 299 5.69 14.69 6.41
C ARG A 299 6.54 13.47 6.10
N ARG A 300 7.86 13.64 6.25
CA ARG A 300 8.86 12.57 6.15
C ARG A 300 9.00 11.83 7.48
N VAL A 301 9.17 10.51 7.43
CA VAL A 301 9.40 9.68 8.62
C VAL A 301 10.88 9.30 8.69
N PRO A 302 11.63 9.73 9.73
CA PRO A 302 13.04 9.41 9.92
C PRO A 302 13.32 7.91 9.83
N GLY A 303 14.45 7.54 9.22
CA GLY A 303 14.90 6.15 9.08
C GLY A 303 15.12 5.73 7.62
N TRP A 304 15.62 4.51 7.43
CA TRP A 304 15.88 3.93 6.10
C TRP A 304 15.28 2.52 6.01
N PRO A 305 14.60 2.16 4.90
CA PRO A 305 14.23 3.00 3.75
C PRO A 305 13.28 4.17 4.10
N PRO A 306 13.20 5.22 3.26
CA PRO A 306 12.37 6.39 3.52
C PRO A 306 10.88 6.03 3.57
N LEU A 307 10.19 6.58 4.56
CA LEU A 307 8.74 6.48 4.74
C LEU A 307 8.13 7.87 4.77
N TYR A 308 6.86 7.97 4.39
CA TYR A 308 6.09 9.20 4.32
C TYR A 308 4.76 9.03 5.04
N LYS A 309 4.33 10.09 5.74
CA LYS A 309 2.95 10.27 6.18
C LYS A 309 2.21 11.02 5.09
N ILE A 310 1.02 10.54 4.75
CA ILE A 310 0.18 11.04 3.68
C ILE A 310 -1.11 11.57 4.29
N LYS A 311 -1.70 12.58 3.67
CA LYS A 311 -3.04 13.08 3.99
C LYS A 311 -3.88 13.11 2.72
N GLU A 312 -5.18 12.98 2.88
CA GLU A 312 -6.14 13.15 1.80
C GLU A 312 -6.17 14.60 1.30
N TRP A 313 -6.97 14.85 0.26
CA TRP A 313 -7.12 16.16 -0.35
C TRP A 313 -7.66 17.22 0.64
N ASP A 314 -8.63 16.84 1.47
CA ASP A 314 -9.20 17.71 2.52
C ASP A 314 -8.26 17.95 3.72
N GLY A 315 -7.09 17.31 3.73
CA GLY A 315 -6.10 17.40 4.79
C GLY A 315 -6.23 16.35 5.90
N THR A 316 -7.24 15.48 5.84
CA THR A 316 -7.42 14.36 6.77
C THR A 316 -6.19 13.45 6.71
N PRO A 317 -5.48 13.22 7.84
CA PRO A 317 -4.33 12.33 7.84
C PRO A 317 -4.73 10.91 7.46
N LEU A 318 -4.08 10.37 6.42
CA LEU A 318 -4.24 8.97 6.08
C LEU A 318 -3.46 8.13 7.08
N SER A 319 -4.10 7.08 7.58
CA SER A 319 -3.46 6.25 8.58
C SER A 319 -2.30 5.43 7.99
N GLY A 320 -1.33 5.11 8.83
CA GLY A 320 -0.14 4.38 8.39
C GLY A 320 1.00 5.23 7.85
N SER A 321 1.95 4.56 7.18
CA SER A 321 3.16 5.17 6.61
C SER A 321 3.52 4.42 5.33
N PHE A 322 3.87 5.17 4.30
CA PHE A 322 4.02 4.69 2.92
C PHE A 322 5.48 4.76 2.46
N TYR A 323 5.94 3.75 1.74
CA TYR A 323 7.26 3.75 1.11
C TYR A 323 7.27 4.57 -0.17
N GLU A 324 8.44 5.07 -0.54
CA GLU A 324 8.61 5.84 -1.79
C GLU A 324 8.10 5.10 -3.04
N ALA A 325 8.25 3.77 -3.08
CA ALA A 325 7.83 2.94 -4.20
C ALA A 325 6.29 2.83 -4.34
N GLU A 326 5.56 3.17 -3.28
CA GLU A 326 4.09 3.14 -3.19
C GLU A 326 3.48 4.51 -3.52
N LEU A 327 4.33 5.51 -3.81
CA LEU A 327 3.94 6.87 -4.13
C LEU A 327 4.34 7.22 -5.57
N GLN A 328 3.44 7.87 -6.28
CA GLN A 328 3.70 8.40 -7.61
C GLN A 328 3.46 9.91 -7.65
N PRO A 329 4.45 10.72 -8.06
CA PRO A 329 4.23 12.15 -8.20
C PRO A 329 3.16 12.43 -9.25
N VAL A 330 2.25 13.31 -8.90
CA VAL A 330 1.25 13.90 -9.80
C VAL A 330 1.30 15.42 -9.62
N THR A 331 0.79 16.15 -10.59
CA THR A 331 0.60 17.59 -10.47
C THR A 331 -0.78 17.89 -11.00
N VAL A 332 -1.61 18.46 -10.15
CA VAL A 332 -2.99 18.82 -10.45
C VAL A 332 -3.27 20.22 -9.91
N ASP A 333 -3.90 21.02 -10.74
CA ASP A 333 -4.42 22.35 -10.42
C ASP A 333 -5.93 22.45 -10.68
N GLU A 334 -6.50 23.61 -10.37
CA GLU A 334 -7.94 23.88 -10.47
C GLU A 334 -8.48 23.82 -11.91
N THR A 335 -7.59 23.85 -12.91
CA THR A 335 -7.97 23.84 -14.34
C THR A 335 -7.94 22.45 -14.96
N ASP A 336 -7.36 21.48 -14.25
CA ASP A 336 -7.27 20.10 -14.72
C ASP A 336 -8.65 19.41 -14.64
N THR A 337 -8.93 18.57 -15.63
CA THR A 337 -10.20 17.82 -15.69
C THR A 337 -10.11 16.50 -14.93
N PHE A 338 -11.19 16.18 -14.22
CA PHE A 338 -11.35 14.93 -13.48
C PHE A 338 -12.43 14.07 -14.13
N ARG A 339 -12.24 12.76 -14.08
CA ARG A 339 -13.23 11.82 -14.62
C ARG A 339 -14.38 11.67 -13.64
N VAL A 340 -15.59 11.83 -14.17
CA VAL A 340 -16.84 11.55 -13.45
C VAL A 340 -17.15 10.06 -13.61
N GLU A 341 -17.51 9.40 -12.50
CA GLU A 341 -18.02 8.03 -12.49
C GLU A 341 -19.52 8.01 -12.72
N GLU A 342 -20.25 8.93 -12.08
CA GLU A 342 -21.70 9.01 -12.17
C GLU A 342 -22.20 10.45 -11.94
N VAL A 343 -23.25 10.85 -12.64
CA VAL A 343 -24.04 12.04 -12.27
C VAL A 343 -25.19 11.58 -11.37
N ILE A 344 -25.09 11.88 -10.08
CA ILE A 344 -26.02 11.39 -9.05
C ILE A 344 -27.34 12.18 -9.10
N ARG A 345 -27.26 13.51 -9.26
CA ARG A 345 -28.42 14.41 -9.25
C ARG A 345 -28.22 15.60 -10.19
N ARG A 346 -29.32 16.20 -10.63
CA ARG A 346 -29.34 17.44 -11.42
C ARG A 346 -30.20 18.51 -10.76
N ARG A 347 -29.83 19.78 -10.93
CA ARG A 347 -30.60 20.96 -10.52
C ARG A 347 -30.77 21.87 -11.74
N ARG A 348 -32.00 22.27 -12.01
CA ARG A 348 -32.32 23.18 -13.12
C ARG A 348 -31.78 24.58 -12.81
N ALA A 349 -31.47 25.32 -13.86
CA ALA A 349 -31.09 26.72 -13.75
C ALA A 349 -32.22 27.54 -13.09
N THR A 350 -31.81 28.56 -12.34
CA THR A 350 -32.68 29.59 -11.78
C THR A 350 -32.21 30.96 -12.25
N ARG A 351 -32.97 32.02 -11.97
CA ARG A 351 -32.58 33.39 -12.37
C ARG A 351 -31.20 33.83 -11.84
N THR A 352 -30.72 33.21 -10.77
CA THR A 352 -29.47 33.58 -10.07
C THR A 352 -28.41 32.47 -10.06
N ARG A 353 -28.71 31.25 -10.55
CA ARG A 353 -27.77 30.12 -10.54
C ARG A 353 -27.88 29.30 -11.83
N PRO A 354 -26.75 28.96 -12.48
CA PRO A 354 -26.77 28.09 -13.66
C PRO A 354 -27.25 26.67 -13.32
N ALA A 355 -27.50 25.85 -14.33
CA ALA A 355 -27.79 24.44 -14.12
C ALA A 355 -26.56 23.73 -13.54
N GLU A 356 -26.76 22.87 -12.54
CA GLU A 356 -25.70 22.17 -11.84
C GLU A 356 -25.99 20.67 -11.77
N VAL A 357 -24.93 19.88 -11.72
CA VAL A 357 -24.99 18.44 -11.54
C VAL A 357 -24.12 18.02 -10.35
N LEU A 358 -24.66 17.12 -9.52
CA LEU A 358 -23.91 16.48 -8.43
C LEU A 358 -23.19 15.28 -9.01
N VAL A 359 -21.87 15.32 -9.01
CA VAL A 359 -21.04 14.27 -9.59
C VAL A 359 -20.40 13.39 -8.53
N LYS A 360 -20.35 12.09 -8.81
CA LYS A 360 -19.45 11.13 -8.19
C LYS A 360 -18.15 11.13 -8.98
N TRP A 361 -17.06 11.55 -8.35
CA TRP A 361 -15.75 11.54 -8.98
C TRP A 361 -15.19 10.12 -9.01
N ARG A 362 -14.65 9.72 -10.16
CA ARG A 362 -14.20 8.34 -10.38
C ARG A 362 -13.09 7.96 -9.42
N GLY A 363 -13.35 6.94 -8.60
CA GLY A 363 -12.37 6.42 -7.64
C GLY A 363 -12.02 7.39 -6.50
N TRP A 364 -12.90 8.35 -6.21
CA TRP A 364 -12.86 9.17 -5.00
C TRP A 364 -14.00 8.74 -4.03
N PRO A 365 -13.81 8.89 -2.71
CA PRO A 365 -14.86 8.67 -1.73
C PRO A 365 -16.08 9.60 -1.91
N ASP A 366 -17.27 9.11 -1.54
CA ASP A 366 -18.54 9.85 -1.71
C ASP A 366 -18.57 11.20 -0.98
N LYS A 367 -17.74 11.38 0.06
CA LYS A 367 -17.62 12.67 0.77
C LYS A 367 -17.10 13.81 -0.12
N TYR A 368 -16.46 13.47 -1.26
CA TYR A 368 -15.97 14.45 -2.24
C TYR A 368 -16.96 14.74 -3.36
N ASN A 369 -18.15 14.11 -3.33
CA ASN A 369 -19.18 14.41 -4.32
C ASN A 369 -19.56 15.88 -4.25
N SER A 370 -19.53 16.56 -5.39
CA SER A 370 -19.69 18.02 -5.46
C SER A 370 -20.64 18.44 -6.57
N TRP A 371 -21.36 19.55 -6.34
CA TRP A 371 -22.12 20.21 -7.40
C TRP A 371 -21.15 20.98 -8.29
N ILE A 372 -21.24 20.74 -9.60
CA ILE A 372 -20.50 21.49 -10.62
C ILE A 372 -21.47 22.04 -11.67
N PRO A 373 -21.13 23.14 -12.35
CA PRO A 373 -21.92 23.60 -13.48
C PRO A 373 -22.05 22.51 -14.54
N GLU A 374 -23.25 22.31 -15.05
CA GLU A 374 -23.51 21.29 -16.09
C GLU A 374 -22.66 21.54 -17.35
N SER A 375 -22.36 22.81 -17.64
CA SER A 375 -21.46 23.23 -18.73
C SER A 375 -20.01 22.74 -18.60
N ASN A 376 -19.58 22.37 -17.40
CA ASN A 376 -18.23 21.90 -17.14
C ASN A 376 -18.08 20.39 -17.35
N VAL A 377 -19.20 19.67 -17.53
CA VAL A 377 -19.18 18.25 -17.83
C VAL A 377 -18.97 18.06 -19.33
N GLN A 378 -17.93 17.32 -19.68
CA GLN A 378 -17.62 16.95 -21.06
C GLN A 378 -17.94 15.47 -21.23
N GLU A 379 -18.71 15.13 -22.26
CA GLU A 379 -18.83 13.75 -22.72
C GLU A 379 -17.54 13.38 -23.47
N THR A 380 -16.88 12.31 -23.03
CA THR A 380 -15.63 11.79 -23.61
C THR A 380 -15.78 10.35 -24.03
#